data_AF-A0A401U276-F1
#
_entry.id   AF-A0A401U276-F1
#
_cell.length_a   1.000
_cell.length_b   1.000
_cell.length_c   1.000
_cell.angle_alpha   90.00
_cell.angle_beta   90.00
_cell.angle_gamma   90.00
#
_symmetry.space_group_name_H-M   'P 1'
#
loop_
_entity.id
_entity.type
_entity.pdbx_description
1 polymer ?
#
loop_
_entity_poly.entity_id
_entity_poly.type
_entity_poly.pdbx_seq_one_letter_code
_entity_poly.pdbx_strand_id
1 'polypeptide(L)'
;MRFEHTFMISALSGDGVDDLRQALAKLVPAGPFLYPEDQMSDAPMRHLAAEITREKIYSHLHQELPYQSTVETDSWTDRKDKSIRIEQTIFVERESQRKIVLGKGGATIKSIGAQARAEIAEIMGVPVHLFLFVKVRENWGDDPDRYKEMG
;
A
#
# COMPACT_ATOMS: atom_id res chain seq x y z
N MET A 1 -23.88 -8.23 20.28
CA MET A 1 -22.89 -7.14 20.31
C MET A 1 -23.63 -5.82 20.33
N ARG A 2 -23.35 -4.94 21.29
CA ARG A 2 -23.95 -3.60 21.37
C ARG A 2 -22.84 -2.62 21.00
N PHE A 3 -22.99 -1.92 19.88
CA PHE A 3 -22.03 -0.90 19.48
C PHE A 3 -22.17 0.31 20.39
N GLU A 4 -21.05 0.93 20.76
CA GLU A 4 -21.04 2.14 21.58
C GLU A 4 -21.56 3.35 20.77
N HIS A 5 -21.16 3.45 19.50
CA HIS A 5 -21.63 4.45 18.55
C HIS A 5 -21.82 3.83 17.15
N THR A 6 -22.66 4.43 16.32
CA THR A 6 -22.85 4.05 14.91
C THR A 6 -22.86 5.32 14.07
N PHE A 7 -22.05 5.34 13.02
CA PHE A 7 -21.88 6.49 12.13
C PHE A 7 -22.30 6.10 10.72
N MET A 8 -23.03 6.98 10.04
CA MET A 8 -23.28 6.89 8.60
C MET A 8 -22.31 7.82 7.91
N ILE A 9 -21.44 7.29 7.05
CA ILE A 9 -20.41 8.08 6.38
C ILE A 9 -20.37 7.83 4.88
N SER A 10 -19.84 8.81 4.15
CA SER A 10 -19.45 8.69 2.75
C SER A 10 -18.09 9.35 2.56
N ALA A 11 -17.07 8.55 2.26
CA ALA A 11 -15.72 9.07 1.98
C ALA A 11 -15.67 9.89 0.68
N LEU A 12 -16.56 9.58 -0.28
CA LEU A 12 -16.58 10.24 -1.58
C LEU A 12 -17.19 11.65 -1.50
N SER A 13 -18.29 11.82 -0.77
CA SER A 13 -18.94 13.14 -0.59
C SER A 13 -18.44 13.89 0.65
N GLY A 14 -17.80 13.20 1.59
CA GLY A 14 -17.37 13.75 2.88
C GLY A 14 -18.45 13.69 3.98
N ASP A 15 -19.66 13.22 3.68
CA ASP A 15 -20.77 13.21 4.65
C ASP A 15 -20.43 12.32 5.86
N GLY A 16 -20.69 12.83 7.07
CA GLY A 16 -20.46 12.11 8.33
C GLY A 16 -18.99 11.85 8.70
N VAL A 17 -18.03 12.17 7.82
CA VAL A 17 -16.60 11.95 8.07
C VAL A 17 -16.11 12.83 9.22
N ASP A 18 -16.56 14.08 9.29
CA ASP A 18 -16.18 14.99 10.38
C ASP A 18 -16.72 14.55 11.75
N ASP A 19 -17.93 14.00 11.79
CA ASP A 19 -18.53 13.47 13.02
C ASP A 19 -17.71 12.28 13.55
N LEU A 20 -17.31 11.39 12.64
CA LEU A 20 -16.43 10.27 12.96
C LEU A 20 -15.06 10.77 13.46
N ARG A 21 -14.45 11.74 12.76
CA ARG A 21 -13.16 12.33 13.14
C ARG A 21 -13.21 12.91 14.55
N GLN A 22 -14.25 13.66 14.88
CA GLN A 22 -14.42 14.25 16.21
C GLN A 22 -14.65 13.19 17.29
N ALA A 23 -15.43 12.14 17.00
CA ALA A 23 -15.65 11.05 17.94
C ALA A 23 -14.33 10.34 18.27
N LEU A 24 -13.53 10.02 17.25
CA LEU A 24 -12.21 9.40 17.42
C LEU A 24 -11.27 10.30 18.24
N ALA A 25 -11.22 11.60 17.94
CA ALA A 25 -10.38 12.55 18.68
C ALA A 25 -10.70 12.60 20.18
N LYS A 26 -11.97 12.41 20.57
CA LYS A 26 -12.40 12.37 21.98
C LYS A 26 -12.00 11.08 22.70
N LEU A 27 -11.75 9.99 21.97
CA LEU A 27 -11.35 8.71 22.52
C LEU A 27 -9.83 8.60 22.76
N VAL A 28 -9.04 9.46 22.09
CA VAL A 28 -7.58 9.46 22.25
C VAL A 28 -7.22 9.96 23.66
N PRO A 29 -6.43 9.20 24.44
CA PRO A 29 -5.98 9.65 25.74
C PRO A 29 -5.05 10.87 25.61
N ALA A 30 -5.13 11.79 26.57
CA ALA A 30 -4.23 12.93 26.61
C ALA A 30 -2.78 12.45 26.73
N GLY A 31 -1.90 12.98 25.87
CA GLY A 31 -0.50 12.63 25.83
C GLY A 31 0.28 13.59 24.93
N PRO A 32 1.63 13.56 24.99
CA PRO A 32 2.43 14.29 24.02
C PRO A 32 2.15 13.75 22.61
N PHE A 33 2.27 14.61 21.60
CA PHE A 33 2.30 14.11 20.23
C PHE A 33 3.46 13.12 20.08
N LEU A 34 3.14 11.91 19.62
CA LEU A 34 4.14 10.87 19.37
C LEU A 34 4.98 11.17 18.12
N TYR A 35 4.46 12.03 17.23
CA TYR A 35 5.09 12.45 15.98
C TYR A 35 4.92 13.97 15.78
N PRO A 36 5.90 14.70 15.21
CA PRO A 36 5.76 16.09 14.78
C PRO A 36 4.62 16.27 13.76
N GLU A 37 3.97 17.44 13.75
CA GLU A 37 2.85 17.77 12.86
C GLU A 37 3.20 17.72 11.37
N ASP A 38 4.47 17.94 11.04
CA ASP A 38 5.03 17.96 9.68
C ASP A 38 5.78 16.66 9.31
N GLN A 39 5.85 15.69 10.23
CA GLN A 39 6.48 14.41 9.93
C GLN A 39 5.54 13.58 9.06
N MET A 40 5.72 13.70 7.73
CA MET A 40 5.32 12.66 6.80
C MET A 40 6.14 11.41 7.15
N SER A 41 5.54 10.48 7.89
CA SER A 41 6.26 9.27 8.28
C SER A 41 6.51 8.40 7.04
N ASP A 42 7.73 7.87 6.93
CA ASP A 42 8.10 6.92 5.88
C ASP A 42 7.21 5.68 5.91
N ALA A 43 6.71 5.27 7.08
CA ALA A 43 5.87 4.08 7.21
C ALA A 43 4.49 4.25 6.52
N PRO A 44 3.70 5.32 6.78
CA PRO A 44 2.54 5.68 5.97
C PRO A 44 2.83 5.75 4.47
N MET A 45 3.96 6.35 4.07
CA MET A 45 4.31 6.51 2.66
C MET A 45 4.70 5.19 1.98
N ARG A 46 5.41 4.31 2.69
CA ARG A 46 5.73 2.94 2.25
C ARG A 46 4.48 2.09 2.09
N HIS A 47 3.54 2.20 3.04
CA HIS A 47 2.24 1.53 2.94
C HIS A 47 1.42 2.08 1.77
N LEU A 48 1.33 3.40 1.63
CA LEU A 48 0.63 4.03 0.52
C LEU A 48 1.20 3.60 -0.84
N ALA A 49 2.53 3.59 -0.99
CA ALA A 49 3.16 3.11 -2.22
C ALA A 49 2.85 1.63 -2.48
N ALA A 50 2.76 0.79 -1.45
CA ALA A 50 2.39 -0.61 -1.60
C ALA A 50 0.92 -0.77 -2.02
N GLU A 51 0.01 0.02 -1.44
CA GLU A 51 -1.42 0.04 -1.82
C GLU A 51 -1.63 0.51 -3.25
N ILE A 52 -0.94 1.58 -3.69
CA ILE A 52 -1.03 2.07 -5.07
C ILE A 52 -0.61 0.99 -6.06
N THR A 53 0.54 0.33 -5.81
CA THR A 53 0.97 -0.78 -6.66
C THR A 53 -0.04 -1.93 -6.63
N ARG A 54 -0.61 -2.26 -5.46
CA ARG A 54 -1.64 -3.29 -5.33
C ARG A 54 -2.89 -2.95 -6.13
N GLU A 55 -3.38 -1.72 -6.09
CA GLU A 55 -4.49 -1.24 -6.89
C GLU A 55 -4.23 -1.42 -8.40
N LYS A 56 -3.00 -1.13 -8.87
CA LYS A 56 -2.64 -1.35 -10.28
C LYS A 56 -2.59 -2.83 -10.63
N ILE A 57 -2.20 -3.71 -9.70
CA ILE A 57 -2.31 -5.16 -9.87
C ILE A 57 -3.79 -5.56 -10.04
N TYR A 58 -4.69 -5.08 -9.18
CA TYR A 58 -6.14 -5.33 -9.28
C TYR A 58 -6.71 -4.87 -10.63
N SER A 59 -6.28 -3.71 -11.12
CA SER A 59 -6.79 -3.14 -12.37
C SER A 59 -6.36 -3.94 -13.61
N HIS A 60 -5.18 -4.58 -13.57
CA HIS A 60 -4.63 -5.33 -14.71
C HIS A 60 -4.93 -6.83 -14.67
N LEU A 61 -5.25 -7.38 -13.50
CA LEU A 61 -5.45 -8.81 -13.30
C LEU A 61 -6.90 -9.09 -12.90
N HIS A 62 -7.66 -9.72 -13.78
CA HIS A 62 -9.10 -9.98 -13.60
C HIS A 62 -9.44 -11.38 -13.02
N GLN A 63 -8.45 -12.12 -12.52
CA GLN A 63 -8.64 -13.47 -11.95
C GLN A 63 -8.54 -13.44 -10.41
N GLU A 64 -8.55 -14.59 -9.73
CA GLU A 64 -8.38 -14.67 -8.24
C GLU A 64 -7.01 -14.17 -7.74
N LEU A 65 -6.09 -13.93 -8.67
CA LEU A 65 -4.72 -13.46 -8.50
C LEU A 65 -4.52 -12.27 -7.54
N PRO A 66 -5.27 -11.15 -7.65
CA PRO A 66 -5.06 -9.99 -6.80
C PRO A 66 -5.27 -10.30 -5.31
N TYR A 67 -6.25 -11.12 -4.98
CA TYR A 67 -6.58 -11.50 -3.60
C TYR A 67 -5.57 -12.44 -2.96
N GLN A 68 -4.78 -13.14 -3.77
CA GLN A 68 -3.72 -14.05 -3.33
C GLN A 68 -2.33 -13.40 -3.43
N SER A 69 -2.27 -12.09 -3.65
CA SER A 69 -1.02 -11.35 -3.80
C SER A 69 -0.84 -10.32 -2.69
N THR A 70 0.40 -10.04 -2.33
CA THR A 70 0.73 -8.93 -1.44
C THR A 70 1.92 -8.18 -1.93
N VAL A 71 1.88 -6.87 -1.69
CA VAL A 71 2.93 -5.93 -2.06
C VAL A 71 3.53 -5.42 -0.77
N GLU A 72 4.84 -5.57 -0.65
CA GLU A 72 5.64 -5.05 0.45
C GLU A 72 6.68 -4.08 -0.11
N THR A 73 6.96 -3.01 0.62
CA THR A 73 8.02 -2.06 0.28
C THR A 73 9.29 -2.44 1.03
N ASP A 74 10.21 -3.12 0.34
CA ASP A 74 11.48 -3.61 0.89
C ASP A 74 12.43 -2.46 1.24
N SER A 75 12.48 -1.43 0.37
CA SER A 75 13.43 -0.31 0.51
C SER A 75 12.81 1.01 0.08
N TRP A 76 13.15 2.04 0.84
CA TRP A 76 12.84 3.43 0.56
C TRP A 76 14.12 4.25 0.76
N THR A 77 14.56 4.98 -0.26
CA THR A 77 15.79 5.75 -0.17
C THR A 77 15.66 7.09 -0.89
N ASP A 78 15.79 8.17 -0.12
CA ASP A 78 15.97 9.50 -0.67
C ASP A 78 17.35 9.64 -1.31
N ARG A 79 17.36 10.06 -2.56
CA ARG A 79 18.57 10.24 -3.34
C ARG A 79 19.04 11.70 -3.26
N LYS A 80 20.32 11.90 -3.56
CA LYS A 80 20.95 13.25 -3.54
C LYS A 80 20.29 14.25 -4.48
N ASP A 81 19.65 13.78 -5.54
CA ASP A 81 18.92 14.60 -6.53
C ASP A 81 17.46 14.87 -6.11
N LYS A 82 17.10 14.55 -4.86
CA LYS A 82 15.74 14.65 -4.29
C LYS A 82 14.72 13.67 -4.89
N SER A 83 15.15 12.73 -5.74
CA SER A 83 14.30 11.63 -6.17
C SER A 83 14.23 10.54 -5.12
N ILE A 84 13.17 9.73 -5.16
CA ILE A 84 12.97 8.62 -4.24
C ILE A 84 13.18 7.32 -5.00
N ARG A 85 14.02 6.42 -4.46
CA ARG A 85 14.10 5.02 -4.91
C ARG A 85 13.20 4.18 -4.03
N ILE A 86 12.33 3.40 -4.66
CA ILE A 86 11.42 2.47 -4.00
C ILE A 86 11.64 1.08 -4.59
N GLU A 87 11.88 0.09 -3.74
CA GLU A 87 11.92 -1.31 -4.12
C GLU A 87 10.75 -2.03 -3.45
N GLN A 88 9.94 -2.73 -4.25
CA GLN A 88 8.79 -3.48 -3.76
C GLN A 88 8.83 -4.91 -4.26
N THR A 89 8.40 -5.83 -3.40
CA THR A 89 8.20 -7.23 -3.74
C THR A 89 6.70 -7.52 -3.80
N ILE A 90 6.26 -8.09 -4.92
CA ILE A 90 4.96 -8.68 -5.12
C ILE A 90 5.09 -10.18 -4.82
N PHE A 91 4.51 -10.60 -3.71
CA PHE A 91 4.39 -12.00 -3.34
C PHE A 91 3.15 -12.61 -3.99
N VAL A 92 3.31 -13.82 -4.51
CA VAL A 92 2.23 -14.65 -5.04
C VAL A 92 2.37 -16.07 -4.50
N GLU A 93 1.28 -16.83 -4.48
CA GLU A 93 1.29 -18.19 -3.91
C GLU A 93 1.85 -19.25 -4.87
N ARG A 94 1.70 -19.05 -6.19
CA ARG A 94 2.01 -20.08 -7.20
C ARG A 94 2.85 -19.55 -8.36
N GLU A 95 3.69 -20.40 -8.96
CA GLU A 95 4.51 -20.01 -10.12
C GLU A 95 3.66 -19.61 -11.35
N SER A 96 2.48 -20.23 -11.52
CA SER A 96 1.53 -19.83 -12.57
C SER A 96 1.10 -18.36 -12.41
N GLN A 97 0.88 -17.92 -11.18
CA GLN A 97 0.52 -16.55 -10.85
C GLN A 97 1.66 -15.59 -11.13
N ARG A 98 2.89 -15.95 -10.75
CA ARG A 98 4.09 -15.18 -11.04
C ARG A 98 4.22 -14.91 -12.54
N LYS A 99 3.99 -15.92 -13.38
CA LYS A 99 4.01 -15.77 -14.85
C LYS A 99 2.94 -14.79 -15.35
N ILE A 100 1.76 -14.77 -14.74
CA ILE A 100 0.67 -13.86 -15.11
C ILE A 100 1.00 -12.42 -14.71
N VAL A 101 1.53 -12.20 -13.49
CA VAL A 101 1.97 -10.87 -13.02
C VAL A 101 3.07 -10.32 -13.92
N LEU A 102 4.05 -11.14 -14.30
CA LEU A 102 5.10 -10.75 -15.24
C LEU A 102 4.51 -10.44 -16.63
N GLY A 103 3.61 -11.30 -17.12
CA GLY A 103 3.07 -11.22 -18.47
C GLY A 103 4.10 -11.57 -19.55
N LYS A 104 3.66 -11.60 -20.81
CA LYS A 104 4.52 -11.94 -21.95
C LYS A 104 5.68 -10.94 -22.06
N GLY A 105 6.92 -11.42 -21.91
CA GLY A 105 8.12 -10.58 -21.97
C GLY A 105 8.19 -9.48 -20.90
N GLY A 106 7.48 -9.64 -19.77
CA GLY A 106 7.41 -8.62 -18.73
C GLY A 106 6.46 -7.46 -19.02
N ALA A 107 5.59 -7.57 -20.03
CA ALA A 107 4.73 -6.46 -20.45
C ALA A 107 3.75 -6.01 -19.35
N THR A 108 3.16 -6.96 -18.62
CA THR A 108 2.18 -6.67 -17.56
C THR A 108 2.84 -5.94 -16.40
N ILE A 109 3.95 -6.48 -15.86
CA ILE A 109 4.66 -5.84 -14.74
C ILE A 109 5.23 -4.47 -15.11
N LYS A 110 5.63 -4.26 -16.36
CA LYS A 110 6.05 -2.95 -16.87
C LYS A 110 4.90 -1.93 -16.88
N SER A 111 3.70 -2.36 -17.29
CA SER A 111 2.51 -1.49 -17.25
C SER A 111 2.14 -1.11 -15.82
N ILE A 112 2.09 -2.11 -14.92
CA ILE A 112 1.82 -1.92 -13.50
C ILE A 112 2.83 -0.93 -12.90
N GLY A 113 4.13 -1.18 -13.10
CA GLY A 113 5.18 -0.32 -12.57
C GLY A 113 5.16 1.09 -13.16
N ALA A 114 4.82 1.25 -14.44
CA ALA A 114 4.72 2.58 -15.06
C ALA A 114 3.59 3.41 -14.46
N GLN A 115 2.41 2.81 -14.26
CA GLN A 115 1.24 3.49 -13.69
C GLN A 115 1.42 3.77 -12.20
N ALA A 116 1.88 2.79 -11.42
CA ALA A 116 2.14 2.96 -10.00
C ALA A 116 3.21 4.04 -9.77
N ARG A 117 4.31 4.03 -10.53
CA ARG A 117 5.36 5.06 -10.43
C ARG A 117 4.84 6.46 -10.75
N ALA A 118 3.96 6.61 -11.74
CA ALA A 118 3.42 7.90 -12.13
C ALA A 118 2.57 8.49 -11.00
N GLU A 119 1.67 7.70 -10.42
CA GLU A 119 0.80 8.13 -9.32
C GLU A 119 1.57 8.38 -8.02
N ILE A 120 2.51 7.51 -7.66
CA ILE A 120 3.37 7.74 -6.50
C ILE A 120 4.17 9.04 -6.71
N ALA A 121 4.74 9.29 -7.89
CA ALA A 121 5.47 10.53 -8.15
C ALA A 121 4.57 11.77 -8.05
N GLU A 122 3.32 11.69 -8.48
CA GLU A 122 2.33 12.77 -8.34
C GLU A 122 2.05 13.09 -6.88
N ILE A 123 1.76 12.06 -6.06
CA ILE A 123 1.50 12.21 -4.62
C ILE A 123 2.72 12.75 -3.87
N MET A 124 3.92 12.28 -4.24
CA MET A 124 5.18 12.65 -3.58
C MET A 124 5.69 14.03 -4.01
N GLY A 125 5.24 14.55 -5.16
CA GLY A 125 5.72 15.81 -5.74
C GLY A 125 7.18 15.79 -6.21
N VAL A 126 7.81 14.61 -6.26
CA VAL A 126 9.21 14.42 -6.67
C VAL A 126 9.36 13.22 -7.60
N PRO A 127 10.44 13.13 -8.40
CA PRO A 127 10.68 11.96 -9.24
C PRO A 127 10.83 10.67 -8.43
N VAL A 128 10.19 9.60 -8.89
CA VAL A 128 10.23 8.27 -8.25
C VAL A 128 10.85 7.24 -9.19
N HIS A 129 11.76 6.44 -8.65
CA HIS A 129 12.36 5.27 -9.27
C HIS A 129 11.83 4.00 -8.59
N LEU A 130 10.73 3.45 -9.13
CA LEU A 130 10.08 2.25 -8.62
C LEU A 130 10.65 0.99 -9.28
N PHE A 131 11.08 0.04 -8.46
CA PHE A 131 11.51 -1.30 -8.85
C PHE A 131 10.54 -2.33 -8.29
N LEU A 132 10.00 -3.17 -9.16
CA LEU A 132 9.07 -4.24 -8.78
C LEU A 132 9.71 -5.60 -8.98
N PHE A 133 9.67 -6.43 -7.95
CA PHE A 133 10.09 -7.83 -7.97
C PHE A 133 8.86 -8.73 -7.79
N VAL A 134 8.89 -9.94 -8.36
CA VAL A 134 7.82 -10.92 -8.17
C VAL A 134 8.42 -12.21 -7.63
N LYS A 135 8.02 -12.59 -6.42
CA LYS A 135 8.48 -13.80 -5.72
C LYS A 135 7.32 -14.72 -5.42
N VAL A 136 7.54 -16.02 -5.54
CA VAL A 136 6.59 -17.04 -5.08
C VAL A 136 6.87 -17.33 -3.62
N ARG A 137 5.85 -17.27 -2.78
CA ARG A 137 5.87 -17.71 -1.38
C ARG A 137 4.63 -18.56 -1.14
N GLU A 138 4.83 -19.87 -1.10
CA GLU A 138 3.76 -20.83 -0.80
C GLU A 138 3.30 -20.65 0.66
N ASN A 139 1.99 -20.82 0.92
CA ASN A 139 1.36 -20.69 2.24
C ASN A 139 1.55 -19.32 2.94
N TRP A 140 1.80 -18.25 2.19
CA TRP A 140 1.97 -16.92 2.78
C TRP A 140 0.70 -16.40 3.51
N GLY A 141 -0.49 -16.84 3.09
CA GLY A 141 -1.76 -16.50 3.71
C GLY A 141 -1.95 -17.08 5.13
N ASP A 142 -1.22 -18.15 5.47
CA ASP A 142 -1.34 -18.90 6.72
C ASP A 142 -0.21 -18.60 7.73
N ASP A 143 0.68 -17.64 7.43
CA ASP A 143 1.86 -17.33 8.25
C ASP A 143 1.47 -16.54 9.53
N PRO A 144 1.63 -17.12 10.74
CA PRO A 144 1.25 -16.45 12.00
C PRO A 144 2.10 -15.23 12.35
N ASP A 145 3.32 -15.09 11.80
CA ASP A 145 4.19 -13.94 12.08
C ASP A 145 3.67 -12.64 11.46
N ARG A 146 2.64 -12.72 10.61
CA ARG A 146 1.95 -11.59 9.99
C ARG A 146 1.31 -10.61 10.98
N TYR A 147 0.87 -11.09 12.15
CA TYR A 147 0.28 -10.22 13.18
C TYR A 147 1.31 -9.34 13.89
N LYS A 148 2.62 -9.64 13.78
CA LYS A 148 3.67 -8.86 14.45
C LYS A 148 4.14 -7.65 13.63
N GLU A 149 3.98 -7.66 12.32
CA GLU A 149 4.37 -6.51 11.48
C GLU A 149 3.21 -5.54 11.21
N MET A 150 1.97 -5.98 11.47
CA MET A 150 0.77 -5.13 11.44
C MET A 150 0.46 -4.47 12.80
N GLY A 151 1.35 -4.61 13.79
CA GLY A 151 1.20 -4.10 15.16
C GLY A 151 2.43 -3.36 15.64
#